data_AF-A0ABD0QUJ8-F1
#
_entry.id   AF-A0ABD0QUJ8-F1
#
_cell.length_a   1.000
_cell.length_b   1.000
_cell.length_c   1.000
_cell.angle_alpha   90.00
_cell.angle_beta   90.00
_cell.angle_gamma   90.00
#
_symmetry.space_group_name_H-M   'P 1'
#
loop_
_entity.id
_entity.type
_entity.pdbx_description
1 polymer ?
#
loop_
_entity_poly.entity_id
_entity_poly.type
_entity_poly.pdbx_seq_one_letter_code
_entity_poly.pdbx_strand_id
1 'polypeptide(L)'
;NIFYFVNQSKTFDEAQQFCRENYTDLATLSGQEDVEKLFGLDNFTYTTSAWIGLKKSGSKRWRWALADPEFYKEVETEYRNWAPNEEVVFLDYEDCVMMDSSGQFFSTYCFTIRSFICYDDILSEEVAILILFNLLGQGDNNQKYVLVNEANYCRQHHTELVSMRNEDENLQIQQLIPAGHYVYIGLFKDNYVWSDKSTSSFRNWGSYQPDGSGECVTQLLRDDRLWDDLT
;
A
#
# COMPACT_ATOMS: atom_id res chain seq x y z
N ASN A 1 -6.66 -7.26 16.38
CA ASN A 1 -5.32 -7.57 16.92
C ASN A 1 -5.03 -6.74 18.15
N ILE A 2 -4.24 -7.27 19.10
CA ILE A 2 -3.75 -6.53 20.29
C ILE A 2 -2.27 -6.22 20.06
N PHE A 3 -1.86 -4.98 20.24
CA PHE A 3 -0.47 -4.54 20.07
C PHE A 3 0.19 -4.23 21.42
N TYR A 4 1.48 -4.49 21.51
CA TYR A 4 2.32 -4.18 22.68
C TYR A 4 3.53 -3.38 22.22
N PHE A 5 3.77 -2.24 22.85
CA PHE A 5 5.00 -1.48 22.64
C PHE A 5 6.11 -1.98 23.57
N VAL A 6 7.20 -2.49 22.99
CA VAL A 6 8.38 -2.94 23.73
C VAL A 6 9.46 -1.86 23.65
N ASN A 7 9.63 -1.11 24.74
CA ASN A 7 10.63 -0.05 24.81
C ASN A 7 12.04 -0.60 25.11
N GLN A 8 12.62 -1.34 24.16
CA GLN A 8 13.99 -1.85 24.22
C GLN A 8 14.69 -1.63 22.88
N SER A 9 15.92 -1.10 22.92
CA SER A 9 16.76 -0.98 21.72
C SER A 9 17.26 -2.36 21.31
N LYS A 10 16.93 -2.79 20.08
CA LYS A 10 17.28 -4.09 19.50
C LYS A 10 17.46 -3.97 17.99
N THR A 11 18.28 -4.84 17.40
CA THR A 11 18.25 -5.05 15.94
C THR A 11 16.91 -5.66 15.52
N PHE A 12 16.57 -5.65 14.23
CA PHE A 12 15.32 -6.25 13.76
C PHE A 12 15.20 -7.73 14.16
N ASP A 13 16.26 -8.51 13.96
CA ASP A 13 16.25 -9.95 14.27
C ASP A 13 16.13 -10.21 15.78
N GLU A 14 16.81 -9.42 16.61
CA GLU A 14 16.68 -9.49 18.07
C GLU A 14 15.27 -9.10 18.54
N ALA A 15 14.67 -8.08 17.93
CA ALA A 15 13.31 -7.65 18.22
C ALA A 15 12.29 -8.72 17.81
N GLN A 16 12.43 -9.29 16.62
CA GLN A 16 11.61 -10.41 16.15
C GLN A 16 11.73 -11.62 17.07
N GLN A 17 12.95 -12.03 17.41
CA GLN A 17 13.17 -13.15 18.31
C GLN A 17 12.51 -12.91 19.66
N PHE A 18 12.74 -11.74 20.26
CA PHE A 18 12.11 -11.37 21.53
C PHE A 18 10.58 -11.42 21.46
N CYS A 19 9.99 -10.88 20.39
CA CYS A 19 8.54 -10.90 20.19
C CYS A 19 8.01 -12.32 20.01
N ARG A 20 8.72 -13.23 19.35
CA ARG A 20 8.30 -14.63 19.21
C ARG A 20 8.44 -15.44 20.49
N GLU A 21 9.37 -15.07 21.37
CA GLU A 21 9.55 -15.72 22.67
C GLU A 21 8.53 -15.27 23.72
N ASN A 22 8.03 -14.04 23.61
CA ASN A 22 7.16 -13.41 24.62
C ASN A 22 5.73 -13.12 24.14
N TYR A 23 5.51 -13.06 22.83
CA TYR A 23 4.26 -12.72 22.15
C TYR A 23 4.09 -13.59 20.89
N THR A 24 3.45 -13.07 19.83
CA THR A 24 3.27 -13.79 18.56
C THR A 24 4.43 -13.53 17.57
N ASP A 25 4.63 -12.28 17.15
CA ASP A 25 5.71 -11.82 16.28
C ASP A 25 5.81 -10.27 16.40
N LEU A 26 6.67 -9.62 15.61
CA LEU A 26 6.56 -8.20 15.34
C LEU A 26 5.20 -7.87 14.69
N ALA A 27 4.72 -6.64 14.91
CA ALA A 27 3.38 -6.24 14.51
C ALA A 27 3.17 -6.28 12.99
N THR A 28 2.12 -6.98 12.56
CA THR A 28 1.52 -6.85 11.24
C THR A 28 0.40 -5.81 11.29
N LEU A 29 0.37 -4.91 10.31
CA LEU A 29 -0.67 -3.90 10.17
C LEU A 29 -1.50 -4.21 8.93
N SER A 30 -2.82 -4.28 9.09
CA SER A 30 -3.76 -4.66 8.03
C SER A 30 -4.61 -3.49 7.53
N GLY A 31 -4.49 -2.31 8.15
CA GLY A 31 -5.24 -1.13 7.75
C GLY A 31 -5.09 0.00 8.75
N GLN A 32 -5.85 1.07 8.52
CA GLN A 32 -5.78 2.29 9.32
C GLN A 32 -6.18 2.07 10.79
N GLU A 33 -7.15 1.18 11.06
CA GLU A 33 -7.57 0.87 12.43
C GLU A 33 -6.42 0.26 13.26
N ASP A 34 -5.55 -0.55 12.64
CA ASP A 34 -4.36 -1.08 13.33
C ASP A 34 -3.34 0.03 13.63
N VAL A 35 -3.17 0.99 12.72
CA VAL A 35 -2.31 2.17 12.91
C VAL A 35 -2.83 3.03 14.07
N GLU A 36 -4.15 3.26 14.15
CA GLU A 36 -4.77 3.98 15.25
C GLU A 36 -4.58 3.27 16.60
N LYS A 37 -4.74 1.94 16.63
CA LYS A 37 -4.47 1.11 17.82
C LYS A 37 -3.02 1.24 18.28
N LEU A 38 -2.05 1.27 17.36
CA LEU A 38 -0.64 1.50 17.69
C LEU A 38 -0.43 2.86 18.37
N PHE A 39 -1.03 3.93 17.83
CA PHE A 39 -0.87 5.28 18.39
C PHE A 39 -1.68 5.53 19.67
N GLY A 40 -2.62 4.65 19.99
CA GLY A 40 -3.32 4.62 21.28
C GLY A 40 -2.51 4.01 22.43
N LEU A 41 -1.28 3.52 22.20
CA LEU A 41 -0.44 2.92 23.24
C LEU A 41 0.23 3.99 24.13
N ASP A 42 0.14 3.85 25.46
CA ASP A 42 0.56 4.89 26.43
C ASP A 42 2.08 5.11 26.59
N ASN A 43 2.96 4.43 25.82
CA ASN A 43 4.34 4.21 26.27
C ASN A 43 5.48 4.54 25.27
N PHE A 44 5.24 5.32 24.21
CA PHE A 44 6.30 5.70 23.25
C PHE A 44 6.88 7.12 23.43
N THR A 45 6.62 7.79 24.55
CA THR A 45 6.95 9.23 24.78
C THR A 45 8.40 9.62 24.46
N TYR A 46 9.38 8.72 24.59
CA TYR A 46 10.80 8.99 24.34
C TYR A 46 11.40 8.24 23.14
N THR A 47 10.59 7.54 22.37
CA THR A 47 11.04 6.72 21.24
C THR A 47 10.70 7.41 19.93
N THR A 48 11.61 7.37 18.96
CA THR A 48 11.43 7.99 17.64
C THR A 48 10.78 7.04 16.65
N SER A 49 11.09 5.75 16.72
CA SER A 49 10.57 4.72 15.82
C SER A 49 10.55 3.34 16.49
N ALA A 50 9.78 2.41 15.93
CA ALA A 50 9.71 1.02 16.37
C ALA A 50 9.71 0.05 15.18
N TRP A 51 10.38 -1.09 15.32
CA TRP A 51 10.29 -2.16 14.33
C TRP A 51 8.86 -2.68 14.20
N ILE A 52 8.40 -2.84 12.96
CA ILE A 52 7.20 -3.60 12.61
C ILE A 52 7.61 -4.87 11.85
N GLY A 53 6.69 -5.81 11.63
CA GLY A 53 7.01 -7.11 11.04
C GLY A 53 7.37 -7.08 9.54
N LEU A 54 7.36 -5.92 8.90
CA LEU A 54 7.56 -5.81 7.45
C LEU A 54 9.06 -5.79 7.09
N LYS A 55 9.46 -6.61 6.12
CA LYS A 55 10.83 -6.68 5.62
C LYS A 55 10.93 -7.08 4.15
N LYS A 56 12.04 -6.74 3.48
CA LYS A 56 12.34 -7.16 2.11
C LYS A 56 12.48 -8.68 2.03
N SER A 57 11.98 -9.25 0.93
CA SER A 57 11.97 -10.70 0.65
C SER A 57 12.72 -11.08 -0.62
N GLY A 58 13.25 -10.10 -1.35
CA GLY A 58 13.94 -10.30 -2.63
C GLY A 58 13.04 -10.70 -3.82
N SER A 59 11.77 -11.04 -3.58
CA SER A 59 10.81 -11.44 -4.62
C SER A 59 9.65 -10.47 -4.72
N LYS A 60 9.51 -9.82 -5.88
CA LYS A 60 8.41 -8.89 -6.16
C LYS A 60 7.10 -9.64 -6.44
N ARG A 61 5.96 -9.15 -5.92
CA ARG A 61 4.62 -9.70 -6.16
C ARG A 61 3.60 -8.59 -6.37
N TRP A 62 2.66 -8.82 -7.27
CA TRP A 62 1.51 -7.95 -7.49
C TRP A 62 0.51 -8.07 -6.33
N ARG A 63 0.01 -6.94 -5.84
CA ARG A 63 -0.93 -6.84 -4.73
C ARG A 63 -1.89 -5.68 -4.96
N TRP A 64 -3.13 -5.83 -4.50
CA TRP A 64 -4.06 -4.72 -4.39
C TRP A 64 -3.80 -3.94 -3.10
N ALA A 65 -3.88 -2.61 -3.16
CA ALA A 65 -3.65 -1.70 -2.04
C ALA A 65 -4.67 -1.89 -0.91
N LEU A 66 -5.93 -2.16 -1.26
CA LEU A 66 -6.96 -2.50 -0.27
C LEU A 66 -6.61 -3.85 0.37
N ALA A 67 -6.29 -3.81 1.65
CA ALA A 67 -5.78 -4.93 2.44
C ALA A 67 -6.86 -5.56 3.33
N ASP A 68 -8.11 -5.54 2.88
CA ASP A 68 -9.25 -6.08 3.64
C ASP A 68 -9.54 -7.53 3.23
N PRO A 69 -9.27 -8.53 4.09
CA PRO A 69 -9.57 -9.92 3.79
C PRO A 69 -11.08 -10.23 3.74
N GLU A 70 -11.95 -9.40 4.31
CA GLU A 70 -13.41 -9.56 4.20
C GLU A 70 -13.93 -9.05 2.86
N PHE A 71 -13.20 -8.13 2.22
CA PHE A 71 -13.52 -7.61 0.88
C PHE A 71 -13.29 -8.65 -0.23
N TYR A 72 -12.26 -9.50 -0.13
CA TYR A 72 -11.93 -10.50 -1.14
C TYR A 72 -12.39 -11.90 -0.76
N LYS A 73 -13.04 -12.58 -1.71
CA LYS A 73 -13.18 -14.04 -1.71
C LYS A 73 -11.90 -14.68 -2.25
N GLU A 74 -11.81 -16.01 -2.12
CA GLU A 74 -10.69 -16.79 -2.67
C GLU A 74 -10.45 -16.41 -4.14
N VAL A 75 -9.17 -16.26 -4.51
CA VAL A 75 -8.64 -15.87 -5.85
C VAL A 75 -9.03 -14.49 -6.40
N GLU A 76 -9.92 -13.72 -5.77
CA GLU A 76 -10.27 -12.37 -6.25
C GLU A 76 -9.09 -11.39 -6.20
N THR A 77 -8.11 -11.62 -5.31
CA THR A 77 -6.87 -10.84 -5.25
C THR A 77 -5.97 -11.01 -6.48
N GLU A 78 -6.21 -12.06 -7.29
CA GLU A 78 -5.45 -12.40 -8.49
C GLU A 78 -6.08 -11.88 -9.78
N TYR A 79 -7.23 -11.18 -9.71
CA TYR A 79 -7.86 -10.62 -10.91
C TYR A 79 -6.95 -9.61 -11.61
N ARG A 80 -6.68 -9.81 -12.90
CA ARG A 80 -5.89 -8.91 -13.75
C ARG A 80 -6.54 -8.80 -15.13
N ASN A 81 -6.61 -7.58 -15.66
CA ASN A 81 -7.06 -7.32 -17.04
C ASN A 81 -5.95 -6.66 -17.86
N TRP A 82 -4.76 -7.28 -17.89
CA TRP A 82 -3.60 -6.74 -18.59
C TRP A 82 -3.87 -6.48 -20.07
N ALA A 83 -3.36 -5.35 -20.57
CA ALA A 83 -3.37 -5.08 -22.00
C ALA A 83 -2.53 -6.13 -22.75
N PRO A 84 -2.85 -6.41 -24.03
CA PRO A 84 -2.05 -7.32 -24.83
C PRO A 84 -0.57 -6.93 -24.85
N ASN A 85 0.31 -7.89 -24.58
CA ASN A 85 1.78 -7.77 -24.55
C ASN A 85 2.41 -7.11 -23.32
N GLU A 86 1.64 -6.63 -22.34
CA GLU A 86 2.18 -6.17 -21.05
C GLU A 86 2.88 -7.31 -20.30
N GLU A 87 2.35 -8.53 -20.40
CA GLU A 87 2.94 -9.72 -19.77
C GLU A 87 4.32 -10.11 -20.32
N VAL A 88 4.74 -9.54 -21.44
CA VAL A 88 5.98 -9.89 -22.15
C VAL A 88 7.13 -8.92 -21.84
N VAL A 89 6.83 -7.72 -21.33
CA VAL A 89 7.82 -6.63 -21.15
C VAL A 89 7.76 -6.06 -19.74
N PHE A 90 7.94 -6.91 -18.72
CA PHE A 90 8.10 -6.41 -17.36
C PHE A 90 9.49 -5.78 -17.18
N LEU A 91 9.56 -4.45 -17.19
CA LEU A 91 10.74 -3.74 -16.74
C LEU A 91 10.78 -3.78 -15.20
N ASP A 92 11.97 -3.95 -14.62
CA ASP A 92 12.17 -4.09 -13.16
C ASP A 92 11.70 -2.88 -12.33
N TYR A 93 11.27 -1.79 -12.96
CA TYR A 93 10.93 -0.51 -12.34
C TYR A 93 9.46 -0.09 -12.51
N GLU A 94 8.66 -0.89 -13.22
CA GLU A 94 7.23 -0.61 -13.43
C GLU A 94 6.38 -1.31 -12.37
N ASP A 95 6.44 -0.77 -11.15
CA ASP A 95 5.81 -1.35 -9.97
C ASP A 95 4.39 -0.84 -9.71
N CYS A 96 3.85 0.03 -10.58
CA CYS A 96 2.51 0.59 -10.46
C CYS A 96 1.67 0.27 -11.69
N VAL A 97 0.35 0.38 -11.57
CA VAL A 97 -0.57 0.05 -12.66
C VAL A 97 -1.53 1.19 -12.95
N MET A 98 -1.75 1.42 -14.23
CA MET A 98 -2.82 2.27 -14.72
C MET A 98 -3.86 1.46 -15.46
N MET A 99 -5.08 1.98 -15.47
CA MET A 99 -6.20 1.49 -16.26
C MET A 99 -6.59 2.54 -17.29
N ASP A 100 -6.93 2.11 -18.50
CA ASP A 100 -7.45 2.99 -19.55
C ASP A 100 -8.99 2.88 -19.68
N SER A 101 -9.57 3.68 -20.58
CA SER A 101 -11.02 3.65 -20.86
C SER A 101 -11.53 2.36 -21.52
N SER A 102 -10.64 1.45 -21.93
CA SER A 102 -11.00 0.09 -22.39
C SER A 102 -10.95 -0.95 -21.27
N GLY A 103 -10.61 -0.50 -20.07
CA GLY A 103 -10.48 -1.30 -18.87
C GLY A 103 -9.20 -2.10 -18.78
N GLN A 104 -8.24 -1.88 -19.69
CA GLN A 104 -7.00 -2.64 -19.75
C GLN A 104 -5.95 -2.07 -18.79
N PHE A 105 -5.16 -2.96 -18.19
CA PHE A 105 -4.11 -2.62 -17.24
C PHE A 105 -2.76 -2.49 -17.92
N PHE A 106 -2.00 -1.47 -17.54
CA PHE A 106 -0.67 -1.17 -18.06
C PHE A 106 0.30 -0.97 -16.89
N SER A 107 1.43 -1.67 -16.88
CA SER A 107 2.47 -1.40 -15.90
C SER A 107 3.13 -0.05 -16.19
N THR A 108 3.50 0.65 -15.12
CA THR A 108 4.16 1.94 -15.25
C THR A 108 5.01 2.25 -14.04
N TYR A 109 5.88 3.24 -14.21
CA TYR A 109 6.65 3.80 -13.11
C TYR A 109 5.72 4.46 -12.10
N CYS A 110 5.96 4.19 -10.83
CA CYS A 110 5.21 4.78 -9.72
C CYS A 110 5.43 6.28 -9.53
N PHE A 111 6.13 6.99 -10.43
CA PHE A 111 6.48 8.41 -10.29
C PHE A 111 5.85 9.32 -11.36
N THR A 112 4.99 8.78 -12.24
CA THR A 112 4.30 9.64 -13.21
C THR A 112 3.10 10.31 -12.57
N ILE A 113 2.93 11.63 -12.71
CA ILE A 113 1.78 12.35 -12.15
C ILE A 113 0.55 12.08 -13.03
N ARG A 114 -0.49 11.46 -12.46
CA ARG A 114 -1.73 11.13 -13.17
C ARG A 114 -2.94 11.18 -12.25
N SER A 115 -4.13 11.20 -12.86
CA SER A 115 -5.38 10.95 -12.15
C SER A 115 -5.38 9.56 -11.55
N PHE A 116 -6.12 9.40 -10.47
CA PHE A 116 -6.23 8.13 -9.73
C PHE A 116 -7.66 7.95 -9.25
N ILE A 117 -7.97 6.72 -8.86
CA ILE A 117 -9.30 6.32 -8.44
C ILE A 117 -9.26 5.77 -7.01
N CYS A 118 -10.08 6.32 -6.12
CA CYS A 118 -10.30 5.78 -4.78
C CYS A 118 -11.52 4.85 -4.73
N TYR A 119 -11.45 3.88 -3.83
CA TYR A 119 -12.52 3.06 -3.27
C TYR A 119 -13.07 3.72 -1.99
N ASP A 120 -14.39 3.71 -1.83
CA ASP A 120 -15.08 4.23 -0.65
C ASP A 120 -16.12 3.21 -0.16
N ASP A 121 -15.86 2.62 1.00
CA ASP A 121 -16.71 1.62 1.65
C ASP A 121 -17.89 2.26 2.42
N ILE A 122 -17.88 3.58 2.60
CA ILE A 122 -18.90 4.30 3.38
C ILE A 122 -20.24 4.35 2.63
N LEU A 123 -20.22 4.22 1.30
CA LEU A 123 -21.43 4.10 0.49
C LEU A 123 -21.79 2.62 0.34
N SER A 124 -22.39 2.06 1.39
CA SER A 124 -22.98 0.72 1.36
C SER A 124 -23.92 0.60 0.15
N GLU A 125 -23.58 -0.32 -0.75
CA GLU A 125 -24.30 -0.81 -1.94
C GLU A 125 -23.92 -0.26 -3.32
N GLU A 126 -23.18 0.85 -3.44
CA GLU A 126 -22.64 1.31 -4.73
C GLU A 126 -21.25 1.90 -4.50
N VAL A 127 -20.22 1.22 -5.03
CA VAL A 127 -18.81 1.64 -4.96
C VAL A 127 -18.71 3.11 -5.35
N ALA A 128 -18.42 4.00 -4.39
CA ALA A 128 -18.21 5.40 -4.70
C ALA A 128 -16.83 5.55 -5.33
N ILE A 129 -16.83 5.64 -6.66
CA ILE A 129 -15.60 5.76 -7.42
C ILE A 129 -15.39 7.24 -7.74
N LEU A 130 -14.41 7.85 -7.08
CA LEU A 130 -14.08 9.26 -7.29
C LEU A 130 -12.82 9.38 -8.13
N ILE A 131 -12.97 9.96 -9.32
CA ILE A 131 -11.85 10.39 -10.15
C ILE A 131 -11.45 11.78 -9.69
N LEU A 132 -10.26 11.87 -9.10
CA LEU A 132 -9.66 13.17 -8.84
C LEU A 132 -8.70 13.55 -9.96
N PHE A 133 -8.91 14.75 -10.47
CA PHE A 133 -7.97 15.44 -11.33
C PHE A 133 -7.18 16.43 -10.47
N ASN A 134 -5.85 16.33 -10.52
CA ASN A 134 -4.90 17.28 -9.96
C ASN A 134 -5.03 17.59 -8.46
N LEU A 135 -4.19 16.93 -7.66
CA LEU A 135 -3.84 17.44 -6.34
C LEU A 135 -2.32 17.49 -6.08
N LEU A 136 -1.49 17.79 -7.08
CA LEU A 136 -0.14 18.30 -6.79
C LEU A 136 0.20 19.45 -7.74
N GLY A 137 -0.35 20.62 -7.41
CA GLY A 137 0.31 21.87 -7.78
C GLY A 137 1.62 21.96 -7.01
N GLN A 138 2.71 22.02 -7.77
CA GLN A 138 4.13 22.15 -7.41
C GLN A 138 4.94 20.88 -7.66
N GLY A 139 5.64 20.91 -8.80
CA GLY A 139 6.61 19.92 -9.19
C GLY A 139 7.72 19.82 -8.16
N ASP A 140 7.88 18.64 -7.60
CA ASP A 140 9.18 18.15 -7.23
C ASP A 140 9.49 16.95 -8.12
N ASN A 141 10.46 17.11 -9.01
CA ASN A 141 10.84 16.12 -10.02
C ASN A 141 11.57 14.91 -9.40
N ASN A 142 11.62 14.83 -8.06
CA ASN A 142 12.28 13.82 -7.25
C ASN A 142 11.31 12.82 -6.60
N GLN A 143 10.02 12.84 -6.94
CA GLN A 143 9.01 11.95 -6.36
C GLN A 143 9.19 10.51 -6.84
N LYS A 144 9.95 9.69 -6.10
CA LYS A 144 10.20 8.28 -6.43
C LYS A 144 8.94 7.39 -6.32
N TYR A 145 7.90 7.83 -5.60
CA TYR A 145 6.67 7.04 -5.35
C TYR A 145 5.41 7.91 -5.22
N VAL A 146 4.86 8.36 -6.35
CA VAL A 146 3.58 9.06 -6.49
C VAL A 146 2.43 8.20 -5.90
N LEU A 147 2.43 6.88 -6.11
CA LEU A 147 1.41 5.95 -5.55
C LEU A 147 1.19 6.09 -4.04
N VAL A 148 2.24 6.39 -3.28
CA VAL A 148 2.14 6.62 -1.82
C VAL A 148 1.27 7.84 -1.53
N ASN A 149 1.39 8.91 -2.31
CA ASN A 149 0.59 10.12 -2.15
C ASN A 149 -0.87 9.86 -2.51
N GLU A 150 -1.15 9.13 -3.59
CA GLU A 150 -2.52 8.78 -3.95
C GLU A 150 -3.19 7.87 -2.92
N ALA A 151 -2.49 6.83 -2.45
CA ALA A 151 -3.00 5.95 -1.39
C ALA A 151 -3.25 6.73 -0.09
N ASN A 152 -2.33 7.61 0.30
CA ASN A 152 -2.51 8.48 1.47
C ASN A 152 -3.72 9.41 1.32
N TYR A 153 -3.91 10.00 0.14
CA TYR A 153 -5.10 10.80 -0.15
C TYR A 153 -6.37 9.97 -0.01
N CYS A 154 -6.43 8.80 -0.66
CA CYS A 154 -7.60 7.94 -0.60
C CYS A 154 -7.92 7.50 0.83
N ARG A 155 -6.92 7.20 1.67
CA ARG A 155 -7.16 6.84 3.08
C ARG A 155 -7.59 8.02 3.96
N GLN A 156 -7.22 9.25 3.61
CA GLN A 156 -7.63 10.44 4.34
C GLN A 156 -9.06 10.88 4.04
N HIS A 157 -9.55 10.60 2.83
CA HIS A 157 -10.83 11.11 2.33
C HIS A 157 -11.86 10.01 1.99
N HIS A 158 -11.41 8.79 1.78
CA HIS A 158 -12.16 7.60 1.38
C HIS A 158 -11.59 6.38 2.14
N THR A 159 -11.55 5.21 1.51
CA THR A 159 -10.97 3.99 2.10
C THR A 159 -9.56 3.72 1.59
N GLU A 160 -9.36 3.56 0.28
CA GLU A 160 -8.08 3.20 -0.34
C GLU A 160 -8.12 3.44 -1.87
N LEU A 161 -7.01 3.31 -2.60
CA LEU A 161 -7.03 3.16 -4.05
C LEU A 161 -7.91 1.98 -4.51
N VAL A 162 -8.55 2.14 -5.67
CA VAL A 162 -9.52 1.17 -6.18
C VAL A 162 -8.91 -0.20 -6.41
N SER A 163 -9.63 -1.22 -5.96
CA SER A 163 -9.29 -2.63 -6.20
C SER A 163 -10.42 -3.29 -6.99
N MET A 164 -10.06 -4.22 -7.87
CA MET A 164 -11.02 -4.93 -8.73
C MET A 164 -10.92 -6.42 -8.49
N ARG A 165 -12.07 -7.03 -8.20
CA ARG A 165 -12.21 -8.46 -7.88
C ARG A 165 -12.58 -9.30 -9.09
N ASN A 166 -13.19 -8.68 -10.11
CA ASN A 166 -13.74 -9.37 -11.26
C ASN A 166 -13.98 -8.42 -12.44
N GLU A 167 -14.42 -9.02 -13.57
CA GLU A 167 -14.72 -8.30 -14.80
C GLU A 167 -15.89 -7.32 -14.66
N ASP A 168 -16.90 -7.61 -13.84
CA ASP A 168 -18.04 -6.71 -13.68
C ASP A 168 -17.64 -5.39 -13.01
N GLU A 169 -16.80 -5.44 -11.98
CA GLU A 169 -16.22 -4.25 -11.35
C GLU A 169 -15.31 -3.49 -12.32
N ASN A 170 -14.50 -4.20 -13.10
CA ASN A 170 -13.66 -3.59 -14.13
C ASN A 170 -14.51 -2.84 -15.18
N LEU A 171 -15.61 -3.44 -15.63
CA LEU A 171 -16.56 -2.83 -16.56
C LEU A 171 -17.28 -1.62 -15.96
N GLN A 172 -17.50 -1.57 -14.65
CA GLN A 172 -18.06 -0.39 -13.98
C GLN A 172 -17.02 0.75 -13.91
N ILE A 173 -15.79 0.44 -13.50
CA ILE A 173 -14.72 1.44 -13.33
C ILE A 173 -14.30 2.04 -14.68
N GLN A 174 -14.23 1.24 -15.76
CA GLN A 174 -13.80 1.77 -17.06
C GLN A 174 -14.74 2.86 -17.61
N GLN A 175 -16.04 2.82 -17.27
CA GLN A 175 -17.02 3.83 -17.73
C GLN A 175 -16.74 5.22 -17.17
N LEU A 176 -15.98 5.30 -16.08
CA LEU A 176 -15.63 6.54 -15.43
C LEU A 176 -14.42 7.21 -16.10
N ILE A 177 -13.58 6.42 -16.76
CA ILE A 177 -12.33 6.88 -17.37
C ILE A 177 -12.66 7.53 -18.73
N PRO A 178 -12.39 8.84 -18.92
CA PRO A 178 -12.65 9.48 -20.20
C PRO A 178 -11.81 8.86 -21.31
N ALA A 179 -12.36 8.79 -22.52
CA ALA A 179 -11.67 8.21 -23.67
C ALA A 179 -10.26 8.81 -23.84
N GLY A 180 -9.26 7.94 -24.02
CA GLY A 180 -7.86 8.32 -24.20
C GLY A 180 -7.11 8.72 -22.92
N HIS A 181 -7.72 8.57 -21.74
CA HIS A 181 -7.09 8.81 -20.45
C HIS A 181 -6.65 7.50 -19.80
N TYR A 182 -5.68 7.65 -18.89
CA TYR A 182 -5.16 6.59 -18.03
C TYR A 182 -5.22 7.08 -16.59
N VAL A 183 -5.63 6.21 -15.69
CA VAL A 183 -5.76 6.51 -14.26
C VAL A 183 -5.05 5.45 -13.43
N TYR A 184 -4.40 5.84 -12.33
CA TYR A 184 -3.88 4.87 -11.38
C TYR A 184 -4.99 4.10 -10.68
N ILE A 185 -4.73 2.81 -10.49
CA ILE A 185 -5.54 1.90 -9.68
C ILE A 185 -4.68 1.37 -8.53
N GLY A 186 -5.30 0.69 -7.57
CA GLY A 186 -4.63 0.16 -6.38
C GLY A 186 -3.72 -1.04 -6.61
N LEU A 187 -3.50 -1.48 -7.86
CA LEU A 187 -2.61 -2.60 -8.15
C LEU A 187 -1.15 -2.12 -8.18
N PHE A 188 -0.31 -2.70 -7.33
CA PHE A 188 1.10 -2.37 -7.23
C PHE A 188 1.95 -3.61 -7.01
N LYS A 189 3.26 -3.49 -7.23
CA LYS A 189 4.23 -4.57 -7.12
C LYS A 189 5.27 -4.20 -6.06
N ASP A 190 5.44 -5.05 -5.06
CA ASP A 190 6.47 -4.85 -4.04
C ASP A 190 7.17 -6.14 -3.66
N ASN A 191 8.33 -6.02 -3.01
CA ASN A 191 9.11 -7.16 -2.54
C ASN A 191 9.10 -7.29 -1.01
N TYR A 192 8.14 -6.67 -0.31
CA TYR A 192 8.02 -6.76 1.13
C TYR A 192 7.08 -7.88 1.58
N VAL A 193 7.42 -8.50 2.71
CA VAL A 193 6.63 -9.55 3.37
C VAL A 193 6.60 -9.33 4.87
N TRP A 194 5.52 -9.79 5.50
CA TRP A 194 5.39 -9.78 6.95
C TRP A 194 6.09 -10.98 7.57
N SER A 195 6.75 -10.76 8.70
CA SER A 195 7.51 -11.76 9.44
C SER A 195 6.67 -12.92 9.95
N ASP A 196 5.42 -12.65 10.29
CA ASP A 196 4.42 -13.62 10.75
C ASP A 196 3.81 -14.45 9.62
N LYS A 197 4.21 -14.19 8.36
CA LYS A 197 3.71 -14.81 7.12
C LYS A 197 2.26 -14.43 6.77
N SER A 198 1.71 -13.40 7.41
CA SER A 198 0.43 -12.82 7.00
C SER A 198 0.51 -12.23 5.58
N THR A 199 -0.67 -12.06 4.97
CA THR A 199 -0.80 -11.67 3.57
C THR A 199 -1.19 -10.20 3.37
N SER A 200 -1.25 -9.40 4.45
CA SER A 200 -1.64 -7.99 4.37
C SER A 200 -0.83 -7.23 3.31
N SER A 201 -1.54 -6.60 2.39
CA SER A 201 -0.99 -5.72 1.36
C SER A 201 -0.89 -4.27 1.81
N PHE A 202 -1.30 -3.95 3.04
CA PHE A 202 -1.31 -2.57 3.54
C PHE A 202 0.11 -2.00 3.57
N ARG A 203 0.27 -0.80 3.01
CA ARG A 203 1.55 -0.07 2.95
C ARG A 203 1.37 1.37 3.34
N ASN A 204 1.90 1.75 4.51
CA ASN A 204 1.80 3.11 5.04
C ASN A 204 3.15 3.86 4.97
N TRP A 205 3.78 3.81 3.80
CA TRP A 205 5.09 4.41 3.58
C TRP A 205 5.10 5.92 3.78
N GLY A 206 6.20 6.41 4.33
CA GLY A 206 6.52 7.84 4.38
C GLY A 206 6.71 8.42 3.00
N SER A 207 6.74 9.76 2.95
CA SER A 207 7.10 10.45 1.71
C SER A 207 8.48 9.98 1.23
N TYR A 208 8.60 9.67 -0.06
CA TYR A 208 9.83 9.17 -0.70
C TYR A 208 10.30 7.77 -0.26
N GLN A 209 9.52 7.08 0.58
CA GLN A 209 9.80 5.71 1.01
C GLN A 209 9.02 4.68 0.17
N PRO A 210 9.53 3.45 0.03
CA PRO A 210 10.83 2.97 0.50
C PRO A 210 11.99 3.47 -0.39
N ASP A 211 12.99 4.11 0.19
CA ASP A 211 14.10 4.72 -0.56
C ASP A 211 15.21 3.71 -0.91
N GLY A 212 15.23 2.57 -0.22
CA GLY A 212 16.23 1.51 -0.41
C GLY A 212 17.36 1.53 0.61
N SER A 213 17.29 2.38 1.65
CA SER A 213 18.32 2.53 2.67
C SER A 213 18.35 1.38 3.67
N GLY A 214 17.33 0.53 3.70
CA GLY A 214 17.20 -0.59 4.63
C GLY A 214 16.58 -1.85 4.03
N GLU A 215 16.54 -2.93 4.82
CA GLU A 215 15.77 -4.14 4.48
C GLU A 215 14.57 -4.34 5.39
N CYS A 216 14.53 -3.63 6.52
CA CYS A 216 13.56 -3.80 7.58
C CYS A 216 12.80 -2.49 7.79
N VAL A 217 11.55 -2.57 8.23
CA VAL A 217 10.68 -1.39 8.26
C VAL A 217 10.41 -0.96 9.68
N THR A 218 10.49 0.35 9.91
CA THR A 218 10.08 0.97 11.16
C THR A 218 8.82 1.81 10.99
N GLN A 219 7.99 1.82 12.03
CA GLN A 219 6.95 2.81 12.23
C GLN A 219 7.57 4.03 12.91
N LEU A 220 7.55 5.20 12.26
CA LEU A 220 7.93 6.46 12.89
C LEU A 220 6.86 6.88 13.90
N LEU A 221 7.27 7.30 15.09
CA LEU A 221 6.36 7.59 16.22
C LEU A 221 6.19 9.10 16.49
N ARG A 222 7.03 9.94 15.89
CA ARG A 222 7.06 11.39 16.14
C ARG A 222 6.88 12.26 14.90
N ASP A 223 7.47 11.87 13.77
CA ASP A 223 7.50 12.66 12.55
C ASP A 223 6.16 12.60 11.80
N ASP A 224 6.15 12.27 10.51
CA ASP A 224 4.93 12.11 9.71
C ASP A 224 4.07 10.90 10.13
N ARG A 225 4.58 10.07 11.06
CA ARG A 225 3.94 8.86 11.58
C ARG A 225 3.70 7.80 10.51
N LEU A 226 4.54 7.80 9.49
CA LEU A 226 4.55 6.82 8.41
C LEU A 226 5.74 5.86 8.54
N TRP A 227 5.93 5.00 7.56
CA TRP A 227 6.96 3.97 7.57
C TRP A 227 8.25 4.39 6.86
N ASP A 228 9.38 3.90 7.37
CA ASP A 228 10.72 4.11 6.83
C ASP A 228 11.46 2.76 6.73
N ASP A 229 12.14 2.48 5.62
CA ASP A 229 12.99 1.29 5.47
C ASP A 229 14.40 1.57 5.98
N LEU A 230 14.75 1.01 7.14
CA LEU A 230 16.03 1.24 7.81
C LEU A 230 16.89 -0.04 7.86
N THR A 231 18.20 0.17 8.06
CA THR A 231 19.20 -0.88 8.26
C THR A 231 19.18 -1.45 9.67
#